data_AF-A0A1J4Y550-F1
#
_entry.id   AF-A0A1J4Y550-F1
#
_cell.length_a   1.000
_cell.length_b   1.000
_cell.length_c   1.000
_cell.angle_alpha   90.00
_cell.angle_beta   90.00
_cell.angle_gamma   90.00
#
_symmetry.space_group_name_H-M   'P 1'
#
loop_
_entity.id
_entity.type
_entity.pdbx_description
1 polymer ?
#
loop_
_entity_poly.entity_id
_entity_poly.type
_entity_poly.pdbx_seq_one_letter_code
_entity_poly.pdbx_strand_id
1 'polypeptide(L)' 'MSTHKKIKKSDLLAKAGELGMKGLSKYKKTELVHAIQVTEGNAPCFMTITNCAVSPCLFRGECQS' A
#
# COMPACT_ATOMS: atom_id res chain seq x y z
N MET A 1 15.65 -4.81 -15.50
CA MET A 1 14.99 -5.79 -14.62
C MET A 1 14.08 -5.04 -13.66
N SER A 2 12.82 -4.79 -14.04
CA SER A 2 11.83 -4.21 -13.13
C SER A 2 10.49 -4.87 -13.41
N THR A 3 10.27 -6.03 -12.81
CA THR A 3 8.96 -6.66 -12.77
C THR A 3 8.07 -5.77 -11.91
N HIS A 4 7.18 -4.98 -12.55
CA HIS A 4 6.11 -4.26 -11.86
C HIS A 4 5.21 -5.28 -11.17
N LYS A 5 5.55 -5.67 -9.94
CA LYS A 5 4.76 -6.62 -9.16
C LYS A 5 3.47 -5.92 -8.75
N LYS A 6 2.39 -6.16 -9.49
CA LYS A 6 1.04 -5.72 -9.12
C LYS A 6 0.71 -6.28 -7.75
N ILE A 7 0.41 -5.40 -6.80
CA ILE A 7 0.12 -5.80 -5.43
C ILE A 7 -1.26 -6.43 -5.39
N LYS A 8 -1.42 -7.63 -4.84
CA LYS A 8 -2.75 -8.24 -4.72
C LYS A 8 -3.41 -7.78 -3.42
N LYS A 9 -4.75 -7.72 -3.43
CA LYS A 9 -5.53 -7.41 -2.21
C LYS A 9 -5.23 -8.40 -1.08
N SER A 10 -4.99 -9.67 -1.40
CA SER A 10 -4.57 -10.70 -0.44
C SER A 10 -3.28 -10.32 0.29
N ASP A 11 -2.29 -9.80 -0.43
CA ASP A 11 -0.98 -9.46 0.12
C ASP A 11 -1.09 -8.25 1.06
N LEU A 12 -1.95 -7.29 0.71
CA LEU A 12 -2.28 -6.15 1.59
C LEU A 12 -2.97 -6.60 2.87
N LEU A 13 -3.91 -7.55 2.77
CA LEU A 13 -4.60 -8.08 3.96
C LEU A 13 -3.65 -8.86 4.86
N ALA A 14 -2.71 -9.62 4.29
CA ALA A 14 -1.66 -10.31 5.05
C ALA A 14 -0.77 -9.30 5.78
N LYS A 15 -0.27 -8.28 5.06
CA LYS A 15 0.55 -7.20 5.65
C LYS A 15 -0.20 -6.45 6.76
N ALA A 16 -1.47 -6.13 6.53
CA ALA A 16 -2.28 -5.46 7.54
C ALA A 16 -2.53 -6.36 8.77
N GLY A 17 -2.65 -7.68 8.57
CA GLY A 17 -2.72 -8.67 9.66
C GLY A 17 -1.44 -8.73 10.49
N GLU A 18 -0.26 -8.67 9.85
CA GLU A 18 1.04 -8.57 10.53
C GLU A 18 1.15 -7.31 11.40
N LEU A 19 0.52 -6.21 10.96
CA LEU A 19 0.42 -4.95 11.70
C LEU A 19 -0.68 -4.96 12.78
N GLY A 20 -1.37 -6.08 12.98
CA GLY A 20 -2.44 -6.21 13.99
C GLY A 20 -3.78 -5.57 13.59
N MET A 21 -3.94 -5.16 12.34
CA MET A 21 -5.17 -4.54 11.86
C MET A 21 -6.25 -5.59 11.59
N LYS A 22 -7.49 -5.30 12.00
CA LYS A 22 -8.65 -6.21 11.84
C LYS A 22 -9.79 -5.51 11.10
N GLY A 23 -10.69 -6.29 10.49
CA GLY A 23 -11.91 -5.75 9.85
C GLY A 23 -11.71 -5.05 8.49
N LEU A 24 -10.55 -5.25 7.86
CA LEU A 24 -10.19 -4.58 6.61
C LEU A 24 -10.61 -5.35 5.32
N SER A 25 -11.19 -6.54 5.44
CA SER A 25 -11.61 -7.35 4.28
C SER A 25 -12.57 -6.61 3.34
N LYS A 26 -13.41 -5.73 3.89
CA LYS A 26 -14.36 -4.89 3.16
C LYS A 26 -13.73 -3.69 2.44
N TYR A 27 -12.48 -3.33 2.77
CA TYR A 27 -11.83 -2.15 2.23
C TYR A 27 -11.45 -2.39 0.77
N LYS A 28 -11.55 -1.34 -0.05
CA LYS A 28 -10.97 -1.32 -1.39
C LYS A 28 -9.45 -1.30 -1.28
N LYS A 29 -8.78 -1.59 -2.39
CA LYS A 29 -7.32 -1.69 -2.43
C LYS A 29 -6.62 -0.39 -2.01
N THR A 30 -7.08 0.75 -2.52
CA THR A 30 -6.57 2.07 -2.14
C THR A 30 -6.73 2.33 -0.65
N GLU A 31 -7.92 2.05 -0.11
CA GLU A 31 -8.20 2.21 1.33
C GLU A 31 -7.32 1.31 2.19
N LEU A 32 -7.06 0.07 1.75
CA LEU A 32 -6.13 -0.85 2.43
C LEU A 32 -4.71 -0.28 2.48
N VAL A 33 -4.21 0.22 1.35
CA VAL A 33 -2.86 0.80 1.30
C VAL A 33 -2.78 2.03 2.19
N HIS A 34 -3.76 2.93 2.14
CA HIS A 34 -3.80 4.11 3.01
C HIS A 34 -3.83 3.73 4.48
N ALA A 35 -4.62 2.72 4.85
CA ALA A 35 -4.68 2.24 6.23
C ALA A 35 -3.33 1.67 6.69
N ILE A 36 -2.65 0.90 5.84
CA ILE A 36 -1.29 0.38 6.11
C ILE A 36 -0.31 1.53 6.27
N GLN A 37 -0.31 2.52 5.36
CA GLN A 37 0.58 3.67 5.42
C GLN A 37 0.43 4.43 6.75
N VAL A 38 -0.81 4.73 7.16
CA VAL A 38 -1.09 5.42 8.44
C VAL A 38 -0.63 4.57 9.63
N THR A 39 -0.84 3.26 9.58
CA THR A 39 -0.43 2.34 10.66
C THR A 39 1.10 2.24 10.76
N GLU A 40 1.82 2.34 9.65
CA GLU A 40 3.28 2.46 9.60
C GLU A 40 3.79 3.86 10.01
N GLY A 41 2.90 4.80 10.34
CA GLY A 41 3.23 6.18 10.71
C GLY A 41 3.49 7.11 9.51
N ASN A 42 3.17 6.67 8.29
CA ASN A 42 3.32 7.43 7.06
C ASN A 42 2.04 8.19 6.68
N ALA A 43 2.17 9.19 5.81
CA ALA A 43 1.00 9.82 5.19
C ALA A 43 0.29 8.84 4.22
N PRO A 44 -1.05 8.88 4.11
CA PRO A 44 -1.82 8.06 3.16
C PRO A 44 -1.66 8.59 1.72
N CYS A 45 -0.46 8.47 1.16
CA CYS A 45 -0.08 9.11 -0.10
C CYS A 45 -0.29 8.25 -1.36
N PHE A 46 -0.76 7.01 -1.21
CA PHE A 46 -0.93 6.10 -2.35
C PHE A 46 -1.90 6.68 -3.39
N MET A 47 -1.45 6.81 -4.64
CA MET A 47 -2.18 7.43 -5.77
C MET A 47 -2.63 8.90 -5.56
N THR A 48 -2.05 9.62 -4.59
CA THR A 48 -2.36 11.05 -4.38
C THR A 48 -1.25 11.99 -4.83
N ILE A 49 -0.02 11.48 -4.94
CA ILE A 49 1.16 12.25 -5.36
C ILE A 49 1.72 11.71 -6.67
N THR A 50 2.12 12.63 -7.54
CA THR A 50 2.89 12.32 -8.75
C THR A 50 4.37 12.57 -8.50
N ASN A 51 5.25 11.85 -9.21
CA ASN A 51 6.70 11.99 -9.11
C ASN A 51 7.24 11.82 -7.67
N CYS A 52 6.75 10.79 -6.97
CA CYS A 52 7.19 10.50 -5.60
C CYS A 52 8.71 10.25 -5.54
N ALA A 53 9.42 10.85 -4.58
CA ALA A 53 10.86 10.65 -4.39
C ALA A 53 11.23 9.39 -3.58
N VAL A 54 10.25 8.77 -2.89
CA VAL A 54 10.49 7.60 -2.03
C VAL A 54 10.62 6.34 -2.89
N SER A 55 11.86 5.98 -3.22
CA SER A 55 12.19 4.76 -3.98
C SER A 55 11.97 3.45 -3.22
N PRO A 56 12.21 3.31 -1.89
CA PRO A 56 12.04 2.03 -1.20
C PRO A 56 10.58 1.72 -0.81
N CYS A 57 9.60 2.49 -1.31
CA CYS A 57 8.21 2.29 -0.96
C CYS A 57 7.67 1.00 -1.61
N LEU A 58 7.12 0.11 -0.77
CA LEU A 58 6.53 -1.17 -1.19
C LEU A 58 5.47 -0.99 -2.28
N PHE A 59 4.69 0.09 -2.20
CA PHE A 59 3.58 0.38 -3.11
C PHE A 59 4.01 1.14 -4.37
N ARG A 60 5.27 1.61 -4.46
CA ARG A 60 5.74 2.49 -5.54
C ARG A 60 5.49 1.92 -6.92
N GLY A 61 5.75 0.62 -7.08
CA GLY A 61 5.64 -0.07 -8.36
C GLY A 61 4.26 0.08 -8.99
N GLU A 62 3.19 0.16 -8.19
CA GLU A 62 1.84 0.40 -8.67
C GLU A 62 1.39 1.87 -8.52
N CYS A 63 1.86 2.55 -7.47
CA CYS A 63 1.53 3.95 -7.18
C CYS A 63 2.01 4.93 -8.26
N GLN A 64 3.11 4.61 -8.94
CA GLN A 64 3.74 5.44 -9.98
C GLN A 64 3.74 4.75 -11.35
N SER A 65 2.93 3.69 -11.51
CA SER A 65 2.67 3.07 -12.83
C SER A 65 1.63 3.84 -13.62
#